data_AF-A0A952WLM8-F1
#
_entry.id   AF-A0A952WLM8-F1
#
_cell.length_a   1.000
_cell.length_b   1.000
_cell.length_c   1.000
_cell.angle_alpha   90.00
_cell.angle_beta   90.00
_cell.angle_gamma   90.00
#
_symmetry.space_group_name_H-M   'P 1'
#
loop_
_entity.id
_entity.type
_entity.pdbx_description
1 polymer ?
#
loop_
_entity_poly.entity_id
_entity_poly.type
_entity_poly.pdbx_seq_one_letter_code
_entity_poly.pdbx_strand_id
1 'polypeptide(L)'
;MDIMRVIAGSRRGNAGAVLSLLCLASAAPAQVTLRVTFNDPENTLAPLSASIASNLHGAAALWSERLKGNTELWIEVLPDSSVSNLSCRSFTWSYLDTIDGGIDIFETGASTHIRNGYPAASFDPDIVLKINPTFAVNDLWFDPAPFSRTAPIDSARFDAVSQFARGLGRAFAFDGWINGNDGTYSGNARSTFDQLIVFDGTNFSFIGDNAVAAYRAPVPVTFGAPFLVGNEPPRPGTDLLNDVMSGRPLARGIRYQVSALDFAILQDARVPVIIPCPWDLTHDGFIDDHDFAVFTQAYDLYDCGESSMPSACPSDFNKDSVVDDFDYVIFIQGYEQFICL
;
A
#
# COMPACT_ATOMS: atom_id res chain seq x y z
N MET A 1 -23.63 17.76 68.40
CA MET A 1 -23.25 18.85 69.31
C MET A 1 -22.06 19.51 68.64
N ASP A 2 -22.25 20.44 67.71
CA ASP A 2 -22.72 21.79 68.02
C ASP A 2 -23.64 22.38 66.95
N ILE A 3 -24.37 23.41 67.35
CA ILE A 3 -25.63 23.89 66.78
C ILE A 3 -25.45 25.33 66.21
N MET A 4 -26.02 25.58 65.01
CA MET A 4 -26.61 26.87 64.53
C MET A 4 -25.69 28.08 64.23
N ARG A 5 -25.99 29.07 63.36
CA ARG A 5 -27.25 29.64 62.78
C ARG A 5 -26.88 30.60 61.60
N VAL A 6 -27.57 30.62 60.43
CA VAL A 6 -28.61 31.62 59.96
C VAL A 6 -27.97 32.78 59.12
N ILE A 7 -28.40 33.28 57.94
CA ILE A 7 -29.71 33.61 57.30
C ILE A 7 -29.63 33.58 55.75
N ALA A 8 -30.80 33.32 55.15
CA ALA A 8 -31.28 33.44 53.77
C ALA A 8 -30.84 34.61 52.87
N GLY A 9 -30.99 34.41 51.55
CA GLY A 9 -31.02 35.50 50.56
C GLY A 9 -31.32 35.07 49.11
N SER A 10 -32.58 35.17 48.71
CA SER A 10 -33.08 35.65 47.39
C SER A 10 -32.85 34.86 46.08
N ARG A 11 -33.99 34.60 45.43
CA ARG A 11 -34.21 34.21 44.02
C ARG A 11 -33.50 35.13 43.00
N ARG A 12 -33.04 34.57 41.88
CA ARG A 12 -33.47 34.85 40.48
C ARG A 12 -32.55 34.11 39.50
N GLY A 13 -33.12 33.73 38.36
CA GLY A 13 -32.62 32.65 37.51
C GLY A 13 -31.45 33.00 36.60
N ASN A 14 -30.96 31.96 35.95
CA ASN A 14 -30.55 31.98 34.55
C ASN A 14 -30.55 30.53 34.05
N ALA A 15 -31.44 30.27 33.09
CA ALA A 15 -31.38 29.07 32.28
C ALA A 15 -30.12 29.15 31.42
N GLY A 16 -29.03 28.56 31.90
CA GLY A 16 -27.85 28.27 31.09
C GLY A 16 -28.12 26.99 30.32
N ALA A 17 -28.53 27.11 29.06
CA ALA A 17 -28.49 26.00 28.13
C ALA A 17 -27.02 25.60 27.96
N VAL A 18 -26.64 24.45 28.52
CA VAL A 18 -25.37 23.81 28.24
C VAL A 18 -25.48 23.28 26.82
N LEU A 19 -24.96 24.05 25.86
CA LEU A 19 -24.76 23.61 24.50
C LEU A 19 -23.64 22.56 24.54
N SER A 20 -24.01 21.29 24.70
CA SER A 20 -23.09 20.18 24.53
C SER A 20 -22.66 20.15 23.06
N LEU A 21 -21.49 20.72 22.78
CA LEU A 21 -20.75 20.46 21.55
C LEU A 21 -20.37 18.98 21.57
N LEU A 22 -21.19 18.13 20.96
CA LEU A 22 -20.73 16.84 20.48
C LEU A 22 -19.70 17.14 19.38
N CYS A 23 -18.43 17.20 19.75
CA CYS A 23 -17.37 16.91 18.80
C CYS A 23 -17.60 15.47 18.34
N LEU A 24 -18.21 15.30 17.15
CA LEU A 24 -18.00 14.12 16.34
C LEU A 24 -16.50 14.10 16.05
N ALA A 25 -15.75 13.39 16.89
CA ALA A 25 -14.41 12.97 16.53
C ALA A 25 -14.59 12.06 15.32
N SER A 26 -14.36 12.61 14.12
CA SER A 26 -14.04 11.81 12.95
C SER A 26 -12.92 10.88 13.39
N ALA A 27 -13.21 9.58 13.53
CA ALA A 27 -12.14 8.61 13.65
C ALA A 27 -11.24 8.81 12.42
N ALA A 28 -9.97 9.12 12.64
CA ALA A 28 -9.01 9.10 11.54
C ALA A 28 -9.09 7.71 10.90
N PRO A 29 -9.03 7.60 9.56
CA PRO A 29 -9.01 6.29 8.92
C PRO A 29 -7.89 5.46 9.54
N ALA A 30 -8.18 4.20 9.86
CA ALA A 30 -7.18 3.23 10.27
C ALA A 30 -6.05 3.24 9.23
N GLN A 31 -4.82 3.50 9.67
CA GLN A 31 -3.70 3.69 8.75
C GLN A 31 -2.50 2.88 9.24
N VAL A 32 -1.86 2.16 8.30
CA VAL A 32 -0.53 1.61 8.52
C VAL A 32 0.47 2.76 8.49
N THR A 33 1.19 2.99 9.58
CA THR A 33 2.22 4.02 9.70
C THR A 33 3.61 3.40 9.86
N LEU A 34 4.65 4.22 9.73
CA LEU A 34 6.04 3.80 9.99
C LEU A 34 6.61 4.51 11.22
N ARG A 35 7.37 3.78 12.02
CA ARG A 35 8.36 4.32 12.95
C ARG A 35 9.74 4.10 12.37
N VAL A 36 10.47 5.17 12.09
CA VAL A 36 11.82 5.10 11.50
C VAL A 36 12.87 5.26 12.60
N THR A 37 13.78 4.30 12.72
CA THR A 37 14.98 4.41 13.55
C THR A 37 16.24 4.26 12.70
N PHE A 38 17.36 4.77 13.20
CA PHE A 38 18.67 4.67 12.55
C PHE A 38 19.63 3.92 13.47
N ASN A 39 20.30 2.93 12.91
CA ASN A 39 21.46 2.30 13.52
C ASN A 39 22.67 2.64 12.64
N ASP A 40 23.17 3.85 12.84
CA ASP A 40 24.26 4.49 12.09
C ASP A 40 25.39 4.92 13.06
N PRO A 41 26.16 3.97 13.60
CA PRO A 41 27.18 4.26 14.61
C PRO A 41 28.31 5.17 14.09
N GLU A 42 28.54 5.14 12.78
CA GLU A 42 29.56 5.96 12.11
C GLU A 42 29.05 7.34 11.68
N ASN A 43 27.77 7.64 11.90
CA ASN A 43 27.10 8.90 11.52
C ASN A 43 27.22 9.25 10.02
N THR A 44 27.28 8.23 9.17
CA THR A 44 27.42 8.39 7.71
C THR A 44 26.14 8.90 7.04
N LEU A 45 24.97 8.67 7.66
CA LEU A 45 23.66 9.12 7.21
C LEU A 45 23.12 10.28 8.05
N ALA A 46 23.80 10.67 9.14
CA ALA A 46 23.34 11.70 10.06
C ALA A 46 22.85 12.99 9.36
N PRO A 47 23.54 13.55 8.34
CA PRO A 47 23.07 14.74 7.62
C PRO A 47 21.77 14.54 6.81
N LEU A 48 21.44 13.30 6.46
CA LEU A 48 20.29 12.93 5.64
C LEU A 48 19.15 12.28 6.45
N SER A 49 19.36 11.98 7.73
CA SER A 49 18.42 11.24 8.58
C SER A 49 16.98 11.77 8.52
N ALA A 50 16.79 13.09 8.66
CA ALA A 50 15.47 13.72 8.55
C ALA A 50 14.85 13.57 7.16
N SER A 51 15.65 13.74 6.10
CA SER A 51 15.20 13.60 4.71
C SER A 51 14.83 12.16 4.38
N ILE A 52 15.63 11.19 4.83
CA ILE A 52 15.37 9.76 4.70
C ILE A 52 14.07 9.40 5.40
N ALA A 53 13.91 9.79 6.67
CA ALA A 53 12.69 9.52 7.43
C ALA A 53 11.45 10.11 6.76
N SER A 54 11.50 11.39 6.38
CA SER A 54 10.36 12.06 5.72
C SER A 54 9.97 11.40 4.39
N ASN A 55 10.94 11.01 3.57
CA ASN A 55 10.69 10.34 2.29
C ASN A 55 10.23 8.88 2.48
N LEU A 56 10.67 8.20 3.54
CA LEU A 56 10.14 6.88 3.93
C LEU A 56 8.67 6.97 4.34
N HIS A 57 8.28 7.99 5.10
CA HIS A 57 6.87 8.21 5.42
C HIS A 57 6.04 8.53 4.18
N GLY A 58 6.55 9.31 3.23
CA GLY A 58 5.89 9.54 1.94
C GLY A 58 5.75 8.24 1.13
N ALA A 59 6.77 7.39 1.11
CA ALA A 59 6.72 6.09 0.45
C ALA A 59 5.72 5.14 1.11
N ALA A 60 5.65 5.13 2.44
CA ALA A 60 4.65 4.39 3.18
C ALA A 60 3.25 4.88 2.85
N ALA A 61 3.03 6.20 2.77
CA ALA A 61 1.73 6.76 2.44
C ALA A 61 1.19 6.27 1.08
N LEU A 62 2.06 6.00 0.08
CA LEU A 62 1.66 5.40 -1.19
C LEU A 62 1.06 4.00 -1.02
N TRP A 63 1.59 3.19 -0.11
CA TRP A 63 1.06 1.86 0.18
C TRP A 63 -0.13 1.92 1.14
N SER A 64 -0.06 2.76 2.16
CA SER A 64 -1.09 2.90 3.20
C SER A 64 -2.42 3.45 2.69
N GLU A 65 -2.48 3.95 1.45
CA GLU A 65 -3.74 4.26 0.77
C GLU A 65 -4.70 3.05 0.77
N ARG A 66 -4.15 1.84 0.65
CA ARG A 66 -4.94 0.62 0.50
C ARG A 66 -4.54 -0.50 1.46
N LEU A 67 -3.58 -0.32 2.37
CA LEU A 67 -3.31 -1.34 3.37
C LEU A 67 -4.42 -1.38 4.44
N LYS A 68 -4.95 -2.57 4.70
CA LYS A 68 -5.98 -2.79 5.73
C LYS A 68 -5.31 -3.04 7.07
N GLY A 69 -5.28 -2.02 7.93
CA GLY A 69 -4.76 -2.19 9.28
C GLY A 69 -4.68 -0.87 10.03
N ASN A 70 -4.58 -0.97 11.36
CA ASN A 70 -4.27 0.15 12.23
C ASN A 70 -3.05 -0.21 13.06
N THR A 71 -1.88 -0.14 12.46
CA THR A 71 -0.63 -0.51 13.11
C THR A 71 0.52 0.39 12.71
N GLU A 72 1.56 0.43 13.54
CA GLU A 72 2.82 1.11 13.26
C GLU A 72 3.91 0.07 12.99
N LEU A 73 4.45 0.04 11.78
CA LEU A 73 5.59 -0.80 11.44
C LEU A 73 6.90 -0.11 11.78
N TRP A 74 7.79 -0.82 12.44
CA TRP A 74 9.12 -0.35 12.75
C TRP A 74 10.10 -0.67 11.63
N ILE A 75 10.68 0.37 11.04
CA ILE A 75 11.79 0.26 10.11
C ILE A 75 13.10 0.71 10.75
N GLU A 76 14.12 -0.15 10.71
CA GLU A 76 15.50 0.21 11.07
C GLU A 76 16.31 0.50 9.80
N VAL A 77 16.92 1.68 9.74
CA VAL A 77 17.79 2.12 8.66
C VAL A 77 19.25 1.90 9.04
N LEU A 78 19.97 1.19 8.17
CA LEU A 78 21.37 0.81 8.32
C LEU A 78 22.20 1.37 7.15
N PRO A 79 23.30 2.08 7.40
CA PRO A 79 24.31 2.33 6.36
C PRO A 79 25.00 1.02 6.00
N ASP A 80 25.04 0.68 4.72
CA ASP A 80 25.71 -0.53 4.23
C ASP A 80 26.34 -0.27 2.87
N SER A 81 27.68 -0.21 2.81
CA SER A 81 28.42 0.02 1.57
C SER A 81 28.55 -1.23 0.69
N SER A 82 28.12 -2.41 1.17
CA SER A 82 28.11 -3.65 0.38
C SER A 82 26.93 -3.76 -0.58
N VAL A 83 25.84 -3.01 -0.33
CA VAL A 83 24.76 -2.85 -1.31
C VAL A 83 25.12 -1.77 -2.31
N SER A 84 24.73 -1.94 -3.58
CA SER A 84 24.99 -0.94 -4.63
C SER A 84 24.22 0.35 -4.39
N ASN A 85 22.92 0.23 -4.10
CA ASN A 85 22.00 1.35 -3.90
C ASN A 85 21.31 1.23 -2.53
N LEU A 86 20.28 0.38 -2.47
CA LEU A 86 19.57 0.05 -1.24
C LEU A 86 19.04 -1.39 -1.30
N SER A 87 18.73 -1.95 -0.13
CA SER A 87 18.00 -3.20 0.03
C SER A 87 17.00 -3.02 1.17
N CYS A 88 15.75 -3.38 0.94
CA CYS A 88 14.69 -3.33 1.95
C CYS A 88 13.97 -4.67 1.95
N ARG A 89 13.80 -5.27 3.14
CA ARG A 89 13.13 -6.57 3.33
C ARG A 89 12.48 -6.61 4.71
N SER A 90 11.49 -7.48 4.88
CA SER A 90 11.01 -7.86 6.21
C SER A 90 12.13 -8.50 7.01
N PHE A 91 12.22 -8.18 8.30
CA PHE A 91 13.26 -8.72 9.18
C PHE A 91 13.03 -10.20 9.47
N THR A 92 11.77 -10.57 9.71
CA THR A 92 11.37 -11.96 9.99
C THR A 92 10.45 -12.52 8.91
N TRP A 93 10.28 -13.84 8.97
CA TRP A 93 9.29 -14.62 8.25
C TRP A 93 8.42 -15.34 9.26
N SER A 94 7.12 -15.41 8.98
CA SER A 94 6.14 -16.13 9.81
C SER A 94 5.66 -17.35 9.05
N TYR A 95 5.69 -18.52 9.69
CA TYR A 95 5.06 -19.72 9.14
C TYR A 95 3.54 -19.51 9.06
N LEU A 96 2.95 -19.88 7.93
CA LEU A 96 1.52 -19.72 7.68
C LEU A 96 0.81 -21.08 7.59
N ASP A 97 1.32 -21.99 6.75
CA ASP A 97 0.68 -23.29 6.50
C ASP A 97 1.66 -24.28 5.84
N THR A 98 1.26 -25.56 5.73
CA THR A 98 1.94 -26.56 4.91
C THR A 98 0.97 -27.09 3.86
N ILE A 99 1.32 -26.96 2.58
CA ILE A 99 0.51 -27.41 1.45
C ILE A 99 1.16 -28.60 0.71
N ASP A 100 0.40 -29.21 -0.20
CA ASP A 100 0.86 -30.19 -1.20
C ASP A 100 1.83 -31.26 -0.68
N GLY A 101 1.52 -31.82 0.49
CA GLY A 101 2.25 -32.96 1.04
C GLY A 101 3.62 -32.63 1.64
N GLY A 102 3.91 -31.36 1.95
CA GLY A 102 5.09 -30.98 2.75
C GLY A 102 5.81 -29.70 2.35
N ILE A 103 5.16 -28.79 1.62
CA ILE A 103 5.70 -27.47 1.28
C ILE A 103 5.24 -26.47 2.33
N ASP A 104 6.16 -25.88 3.07
CA ASP A 104 5.89 -24.87 4.08
C ASP A 104 5.76 -23.49 3.45
N ILE A 105 4.64 -22.82 3.71
CA ILE A 105 4.34 -21.48 3.24
C ILE A 105 4.62 -20.47 4.35
N PHE A 106 5.38 -19.44 4.01
CA PHE A 106 5.75 -18.35 4.91
C PHE A 106 5.22 -17.02 4.39
N GLU A 107 4.75 -16.17 5.30
CA GLU A 107 4.48 -14.76 5.01
C GLU A 107 5.59 -13.88 5.58
N THR A 108 5.76 -12.68 5.04
CA THR A 108 6.69 -11.70 5.61
C THR A 108 6.20 -11.27 7.00
N GLY A 109 7.12 -11.07 7.94
CA GLY A 109 6.80 -10.56 9.28
C GLY A 109 6.06 -9.22 9.24
N ALA A 110 6.43 -8.32 8.32
CA ALA A 110 5.71 -7.07 8.10
C ALA A 110 4.23 -7.30 7.72
N SER A 111 3.94 -8.26 6.82
CA SER A 111 2.56 -8.63 6.46
C SER A 111 1.79 -9.20 7.66
N THR A 112 2.41 -10.09 8.44
CA THR A 112 1.82 -10.61 9.68
C THR A 112 1.45 -9.48 10.65
N HIS A 113 2.34 -8.50 10.82
CA HIS A 113 2.11 -7.37 11.71
C HIS A 113 0.97 -6.48 11.18
N ILE A 114 0.92 -6.17 9.89
CA ILE A 114 -0.22 -5.46 9.28
C ILE A 114 -1.54 -6.19 9.58
N ARG A 115 -1.56 -7.52 9.45
CA ARG A 115 -2.76 -8.34 9.67
C ARG A 115 -3.23 -8.37 11.11
N ASN A 116 -2.31 -8.59 12.03
CA ASN A 116 -2.67 -8.94 13.40
C ASN A 116 -2.54 -7.77 14.38
N GLY A 117 -1.93 -6.65 13.97
CA GLY A 117 -1.74 -5.47 14.80
C GLY A 117 -0.81 -5.69 16.01
N TYR A 118 -0.05 -6.79 16.02
CA TYR A 118 0.91 -7.07 17.09
C TYR A 118 2.30 -6.61 16.67
N PRO A 119 2.98 -5.75 17.46
CA PRO A 119 4.41 -5.62 17.31
C PRO A 119 5.04 -6.99 17.50
N ALA A 120 6.12 -7.28 16.77
CA ALA A 120 6.98 -8.39 17.13
C ALA A 120 7.25 -8.29 18.64
N ALA A 121 6.94 -9.34 19.40
CA ALA A 121 7.20 -9.36 20.85
C ALA A 121 8.71 -9.31 21.17
N SER A 122 9.55 -9.24 20.13
CA SER A 122 10.99 -9.03 20.18
C SER A 122 11.33 -7.55 20.00
N PHE A 123 12.47 -7.14 20.54
CA PHE A 123 13.06 -5.82 20.32
C PHE A 123 13.65 -5.67 18.91
N ASP A 124 13.08 -6.36 17.92
CA ASP A 124 13.55 -6.39 16.55
C ASP A 124 12.66 -5.53 15.64
N PRO A 125 13.23 -4.87 14.62
CA PRO A 125 12.44 -4.13 13.63
C PRO A 125 11.56 -5.08 12.81
N ASP A 126 10.46 -4.55 12.27
CA ASP A 126 9.64 -5.26 11.30
C ASP A 126 10.32 -5.30 9.94
N ILE A 127 11.01 -4.21 9.60
CA ILE A 127 11.65 -3.98 8.31
C ILE A 127 13.07 -3.49 8.52
N VAL A 128 14.01 -4.02 7.73
CA VAL A 128 15.38 -3.51 7.67
C VAL A 128 15.62 -2.89 6.31
N LEU A 129 16.01 -1.61 6.32
CA LEU A 129 16.48 -0.88 5.14
C LEU A 129 17.99 -0.68 5.24
N LYS A 130 18.72 -1.34 4.36
CA LYS A 130 20.14 -1.09 4.11
C LYS A 130 20.27 -0.08 2.99
N ILE A 131 21.04 0.98 3.18
CA ILE A 131 21.29 1.99 2.15
C ILE A 131 22.78 2.30 2.05
N ASN A 132 23.28 2.35 0.82
CA ASN A 132 24.65 2.78 0.56
C ASN A 132 24.76 4.29 0.83
N PRO A 133 25.63 4.75 1.76
CA PRO A 133 25.74 6.18 2.06
C PRO A 133 26.13 7.04 0.84
N THR A 134 26.96 6.51 -0.07
CA THR A 134 27.37 7.22 -1.29
C THR A 134 26.18 7.44 -2.21
N PHE A 135 25.35 6.41 -2.39
CA PHE A 135 24.10 6.49 -3.16
C PHE A 135 23.12 7.48 -2.52
N ALA A 136 22.94 7.42 -1.20
CA ALA A 136 22.05 8.32 -0.47
C ALA A 136 22.42 9.80 -0.67
N VAL A 137 23.71 10.12 -0.65
CA VAL A 137 24.21 11.50 -0.79
C VAL A 137 24.18 12.00 -2.23
N ASN A 138 24.67 11.17 -3.17
CA ASN A 138 24.98 11.64 -4.52
C ASN A 138 23.86 11.38 -5.53
N ASP A 139 23.05 10.35 -5.31
CA ASP A 139 22.14 9.82 -6.32
C ASP A 139 20.67 10.00 -5.97
N LEU A 140 20.32 10.06 -4.69
CA LEU A 140 18.94 10.30 -4.26
C LEU A 140 18.60 11.79 -4.28
N TRP A 141 17.42 12.08 -4.84
CA TRP A 141 16.71 13.33 -4.64
C TRP A 141 15.66 13.09 -3.56
N PHE A 142 15.82 13.78 -2.43
CA PHE A 142 14.85 13.78 -1.36
C PHE A 142 13.81 14.84 -1.66
N ASP A 143 12.57 14.40 -1.85
CA ASP A 143 11.44 15.28 -2.10
C ASP A 143 11.22 16.17 -0.87
N PRO A 144 11.16 17.52 -1.00
CA PRO A 144 10.84 18.40 0.12
C PRO A 144 9.37 18.30 0.56
N ALA A 145 8.49 17.72 -0.26
CA ALA A 145 7.08 17.51 0.04
C ALA A 145 6.65 16.07 -0.33
N PRO A 146 7.18 15.04 0.34
CA PRO A 146 7.10 13.65 -0.11
C PRO A 146 5.69 13.04 -0.07
N PHE A 147 4.75 13.64 0.66
CA PHE A 147 3.34 13.21 0.71
C PHE A 147 2.53 13.72 -0.49
N SER A 148 2.75 14.96 -0.91
CA SER A 148 2.02 15.55 -2.04
C SER A 148 2.71 15.29 -3.38
N ARG A 149 4.04 15.07 -3.37
CA ARG A 149 4.85 14.76 -4.55
C ARG A 149 4.65 15.78 -5.67
N THR A 150 4.57 17.07 -5.33
CA THR A 150 4.31 18.17 -6.28
C THR A 150 5.55 18.97 -6.67
N ALA A 151 6.64 18.91 -5.90
CA ALA A 151 7.86 19.66 -6.21
C ALA A 151 8.48 19.21 -7.55
N PRO A 152 9.15 20.05 -8.34
CA PRO A 152 9.86 19.59 -9.53
C PRO A 152 10.98 18.61 -9.16
N ILE A 153 10.98 17.43 -9.78
CA ILE A 153 12.00 16.41 -9.56
C ILE A 153 13.34 16.82 -10.20
N ASP A 154 14.45 16.52 -9.52
CA ASP A 154 15.78 16.64 -10.10
C ASP A 154 16.01 15.55 -11.16
N SER A 155 16.12 15.97 -12.42
CA SER A 155 16.34 15.06 -13.56
C SER A 155 17.64 14.22 -13.48
N ALA A 156 18.61 14.64 -12.68
CA ALA A 156 19.90 13.96 -12.53
C ALA A 156 19.92 12.93 -11.38
N ARG A 157 18.83 12.78 -10.63
CA ARG A 157 18.77 11.97 -9.42
C ARG A 157 17.55 11.05 -9.42
N PHE A 158 17.61 9.99 -8.63
CA PHE A 158 16.47 9.10 -8.42
C PHE A 158 15.53 9.67 -7.37
N ASP A 159 14.23 9.53 -7.58
CA ASP A 159 13.22 9.89 -6.57
C ASP A 159 13.33 8.99 -5.34
N ALA A 160 13.68 9.55 -4.18
CA ALA A 160 13.87 8.79 -2.95
C ALA A 160 12.59 8.07 -2.51
N VAL A 161 11.42 8.73 -2.64
CA VAL A 161 10.12 8.12 -2.32
C VAL A 161 9.87 6.87 -3.19
N SER A 162 10.08 6.92 -4.50
CA SER A 162 9.91 5.74 -5.36
C SER A 162 10.89 4.61 -5.02
N GLN A 163 12.14 4.93 -4.71
CA GLN A 163 13.15 3.94 -4.30
C GLN A 163 12.75 3.25 -2.99
N PHE A 164 12.25 4.02 -2.02
CA PHE A 164 11.74 3.49 -0.76
C PHE A 164 10.42 2.72 -0.95
N ALA A 165 9.52 3.18 -1.83
CA ALA A 165 8.26 2.51 -2.11
C ALA A 165 8.51 1.12 -2.71
N ARG A 166 9.44 0.99 -3.67
CA ARG A 166 9.91 -0.31 -4.17
C ARG A 166 10.41 -1.20 -3.04
N GLY A 167 11.24 -0.63 -2.16
CA GLY A 167 11.76 -1.34 -1.01
C GLY A 167 10.66 -1.85 -0.06
N LEU A 168 9.66 -1.03 0.23
CA LEU A 168 8.53 -1.40 1.07
C LEU A 168 7.67 -2.48 0.42
N GLY A 169 7.42 -2.43 -0.89
CA GLY A 169 6.72 -3.50 -1.61
C GLY A 169 7.41 -4.86 -1.44
N ARG A 170 8.75 -4.89 -1.51
CA ARG A 170 9.54 -6.08 -1.18
C ARG A 170 9.40 -6.52 0.27
N ALA A 171 9.39 -5.59 1.21
CA ALA A 171 9.19 -5.91 2.61
C ALA A 171 7.79 -6.48 2.91
N PHE A 172 6.77 -6.07 2.15
CA PHE A 172 5.40 -6.52 2.34
C PHE A 172 5.13 -7.88 1.70
N ALA A 173 5.52 -8.10 0.45
CA ALA A 173 5.20 -9.36 -0.24
C ALA A 173 6.19 -9.81 -1.31
N PHE A 174 6.79 -8.88 -2.06
CA PHE A 174 7.59 -9.18 -3.24
C PHE A 174 8.97 -9.73 -2.85
N ASP A 175 8.96 -10.95 -2.33
CA ASP A 175 10.13 -11.61 -1.78
C ASP A 175 9.89 -13.12 -1.61
N GLY A 176 10.96 -13.90 -1.54
CA GLY A 176 10.88 -15.36 -1.40
C GLY A 176 12.21 -16.07 -1.67
N TRP A 177 12.12 -17.31 -2.15
CA TRP A 177 13.22 -18.24 -2.36
C TRP A 177 13.25 -18.91 -3.74
N ILE A 178 12.27 -18.64 -4.62
CA ILE A 178 12.33 -19.16 -5.99
C ILE A 178 13.62 -18.71 -6.71
N ASN A 179 14.26 -19.63 -7.42
CA ASN A 179 15.40 -19.31 -8.26
C ASN A 179 14.92 -18.64 -9.54
N GLY A 180 15.33 -17.39 -9.74
CA GLY A 180 14.94 -16.56 -10.89
C GLY A 180 15.47 -17.00 -12.25
N ASN A 181 16.27 -18.06 -12.34
CA ASN A 181 16.84 -18.54 -13.61
C ASN A 181 16.21 -19.84 -14.11
N ASP A 182 15.71 -20.68 -13.19
CA ASP A 182 15.21 -22.03 -13.52
C ASP A 182 13.92 -22.43 -12.80
N GLY A 183 13.39 -21.56 -11.93
CA GLY A 183 12.14 -21.81 -11.18
C GLY A 183 12.25 -22.88 -10.11
N THR A 184 13.47 -23.35 -9.81
CA THR A 184 13.70 -24.32 -8.74
C THR A 184 13.72 -23.65 -7.37
N TYR A 185 13.61 -24.47 -6.34
CA TYR A 185 13.75 -24.06 -4.95
C TYR A 185 14.75 -24.94 -4.25
N SER A 186 15.56 -24.36 -3.37
CA SER A 186 16.58 -25.09 -2.61
C SER A 186 16.03 -25.94 -1.46
N GLY A 187 14.72 -25.89 -1.21
CA GLY A 187 14.05 -26.63 -0.14
C GLY A 187 12.53 -26.57 -0.25
N ASN A 188 11.86 -26.94 0.83
CA ASN A 188 10.40 -27.05 0.89
C ASN A 188 9.71 -25.75 1.33
N ALA A 189 10.43 -24.63 1.45
CA ALA A 189 9.86 -23.35 1.84
C ALA A 189 9.46 -22.51 0.62
N ARG A 190 8.29 -21.88 0.69
CA ARG A 190 7.79 -20.87 -0.25
C ARG A 190 7.29 -19.67 0.52
N SER A 191 7.37 -18.49 -0.07
CA SER A 191 6.62 -17.34 0.42
C SER A 191 5.18 -17.37 -0.08
N THR A 192 4.30 -16.59 0.55
CA THR A 192 2.94 -16.39 0.05
C THR A 192 2.90 -15.82 -1.37
N PHE A 193 3.96 -15.12 -1.78
CA PHE A 193 4.14 -14.55 -3.10
C PHE A 193 4.73 -15.54 -4.11
N ASP A 194 5.88 -16.16 -3.81
CA ASP A 194 6.59 -16.96 -4.82
C ASP A 194 5.94 -18.32 -5.10
N GLN A 195 5.11 -18.84 -4.19
CA GLN A 195 4.25 -20.00 -4.48
C GLN A 195 3.32 -19.76 -5.68
N LEU A 196 3.00 -18.49 -5.97
CA LEU A 196 2.15 -18.08 -7.10
C LEU A 196 2.97 -17.75 -8.35
N ILE A 197 4.28 -18.03 -8.35
CA ILE A 197 5.13 -17.88 -9.53
C ILE A 197 5.30 -19.22 -10.23
N VAL A 198 4.98 -19.24 -11.53
CA VAL A 198 5.17 -20.38 -12.40
C VAL A 198 6.27 -20.08 -13.42
N PHE A 199 7.14 -21.07 -13.67
CA PHE A 199 8.14 -21.03 -14.72
C PHE A 199 7.79 -22.04 -15.81
N ASP A 200 7.62 -21.57 -17.05
CA ASP A 200 7.25 -22.42 -18.20
C ASP A 200 8.47 -23.06 -18.92
N GLY A 201 9.68 -22.87 -18.36
CA GLY A 201 10.96 -23.23 -18.99
C GLY A 201 11.64 -22.07 -19.71
N THR A 202 10.95 -20.95 -19.93
CA THR A 202 11.45 -19.75 -20.62
C THR A 202 11.17 -18.47 -19.84
N ASN A 203 9.95 -18.29 -19.34
CA ASN A 203 9.45 -17.09 -18.70
C ASN A 203 8.83 -17.42 -17.33
N PHE A 204 8.94 -16.45 -16.42
CA PHE A 204 8.23 -16.47 -15.15
C PHE A 204 6.93 -15.70 -15.27
N SER A 205 5.86 -16.21 -14.66
CA SER A 205 4.59 -15.51 -14.54
C SER A 205 4.04 -15.65 -13.13
N PHE A 206 3.48 -14.57 -12.58
CA PHE A 206 2.70 -14.58 -11.35
C PHE A 206 1.23 -14.86 -11.71
N ILE A 207 0.62 -15.83 -11.03
CA ILE A 207 -0.69 -16.39 -11.35
C ILE A 207 -1.72 -16.23 -10.22
N GLY A 208 -1.53 -15.23 -9.35
CA GLY A 208 -2.56 -14.88 -8.37
C GLY A 208 -3.82 -14.34 -9.04
N ASP A 209 -5.00 -14.76 -8.56
CA ASP A 209 -6.27 -14.50 -9.23
C ASP A 209 -6.57 -13.00 -9.35
N ASN A 210 -6.30 -12.20 -8.30
CA ASN A 210 -6.55 -10.76 -8.32
C ASN A 210 -5.60 -10.05 -9.29
N ALA A 211 -4.31 -10.41 -9.26
CA ALA A 211 -3.30 -9.84 -10.14
C ALA A 211 -3.54 -10.21 -11.61
N VAL A 212 -3.95 -11.44 -11.89
CA VAL A 212 -4.35 -11.89 -13.23
C VAL A 212 -5.56 -11.10 -13.73
N ALA A 213 -6.54 -10.85 -12.86
CA ALA A 213 -7.71 -10.06 -13.23
C ALA A 213 -7.35 -8.58 -13.48
N ALA A 214 -6.48 -7.99 -12.65
CA ALA A 214 -5.98 -6.62 -12.81
C ALA A 214 -5.14 -6.44 -14.10
N TYR A 215 -4.27 -7.39 -14.40
CA TYR A 215 -3.37 -7.35 -15.57
C TYR A 215 -4.01 -7.93 -16.85
N ARG A 216 -5.11 -8.69 -16.72
CA ARG A 216 -5.83 -9.41 -17.80
C ARG A 216 -5.07 -10.57 -18.42
N ALA A 217 -4.02 -11.05 -17.75
CA ALA A 217 -3.20 -12.20 -18.12
C ALA A 217 -2.33 -12.64 -16.93
N PRO A 218 -1.66 -13.80 -16.98
CA PRO A 218 -0.54 -14.08 -16.09
C PRO A 218 0.49 -12.94 -16.13
N VAL A 219 0.84 -12.40 -14.96
CA VAL A 219 1.67 -11.20 -14.86
C VAL A 219 3.13 -11.59 -15.13
N PRO A 220 3.80 -11.01 -16.14
CA PRO A 220 5.18 -11.33 -16.42
C PRO A 220 6.07 -10.97 -15.22
N VAL A 221 6.81 -11.95 -14.74
CA VAL A 221 7.81 -11.79 -13.68
C VAL A 221 9.19 -11.66 -14.31
N THR A 222 10.04 -10.84 -13.70
CA THR A 222 11.36 -10.52 -14.24
C THR A 222 12.27 -11.75 -14.19
N PHE A 223 12.80 -12.14 -15.35
CA PHE A 223 13.79 -13.20 -15.43
C PHE A 223 15.09 -12.79 -14.72
N GLY A 224 15.62 -13.65 -13.86
CA GLY A 224 16.79 -13.39 -13.03
C GLY A 224 16.51 -12.56 -11.77
N ALA A 225 15.32 -11.98 -11.64
CA ALA A 225 14.91 -11.18 -10.49
C ALA A 225 13.42 -11.45 -10.16
N PRO A 226 13.08 -12.64 -9.65
CA PRO A 226 11.71 -13.15 -9.64
C PRO A 226 10.78 -12.47 -8.64
N PHE A 227 11.25 -11.41 -7.99
CA PHE A 227 10.51 -10.59 -7.02
C PHE A 227 10.20 -9.20 -7.58
N LEU A 228 10.23 -9.06 -8.90
CA LEU A 228 9.94 -7.87 -9.67
C LEU A 228 9.15 -8.26 -10.91
N VAL A 229 8.36 -7.34 -11.45
CA VAL A 229 7.48 -7.58 -12.62
C VAL A 229 8.03 -6.96 -13.90
N GLY A 230 7.64 -7.50 -15.05
CA GLY A 230 8.01 -6.96 -16.35
C GLY A 230 9.42 -7.32 -16.83
N ASN A 231 9.58 -7.40 -18.14
CA ASN A 231 10.86 -7.67 -18.78
C ASN A 231 11.07 -6.77 -19.99
N GLU A 232 12.33 -6.49 -20.29
CA GLU A 232 12.72 -5.94 -21.60
C GLU A 232 12.55 -7.01 -22.70
N PRO A 233 12.33 -6.62 -23.97
CA PRO A 233 12.28 -7.56 -25.08
C PRO A 233 13.53 -8.45 -25.15
N PRO A 234 13.41 -9.72 -25.56
CA PRO A 234 12.24 -10.35 -26.17
C PRO A 234 11.24 -10.98 -25.19
N ARG A 235 11.39 -10.78 -23.88
CA ARG A 235 10.49 -11.37 -22.87
C ARG A 235 9.24 -10.49 -22.66
N PRO A 236 8.12 -11.07 -22.19
CA PRO A 236 6.88 -10.33 -21.99
C PRO A 236 6.96 -9.33 -20.81
N GLY A 237 6.07 -8.33 -20.83
CA GLY A 237 5.90 -7.36 -19.74
C GLY A 237 6.63 -6.02 -19.96
N THR A 238 6.80 -5.57 -21.21
CA THR A 238 7.41 -4.27 -21.52
C THR A 238 6.56 -3.08 -21.07
N ASP A 239 5.26 -3.28 -21.02
CA ASP A 239 4.26 -2.37 -20.48
C ASP A 239 4.41 -2.15 -18.96
N LEU A 240 5.04 -3.10 -18.25
CA LEU A 240 5.31 -3.01 -16.81
C LEU A 240 6.65 -2.32 -16.48
N LEU A 241 7.43 -1.86 -17.47
CA LEU A 241 8.76 -1.26 -17.22
C LEU A 241 8.73 0.11 -16.53
N ASN A 242 7.54 0.71 -16.40
CA ASN A 242 7.32 1.95 -15.66
C ASN A 242 6.63 1.72 -14.31
N ASP A 243 6.43 0.46 -13.91
CA ASP A 243 5.87 0.10 -12.61
C ASP A 243 6.91 0.27 -11.48
N VAL A 244 6.48 0.61 -10.26
CA VAL A 244 7.42 0.77 -9.14
C VAL A 244 8.08 -0.55 -8.75
N MET A 245 7.45 -1.70 -8.99
CA MET A 245 7.97 -3.05 -8.79
C MET A 245 8.58 -3.65 -10.07
N SER A 246 8.89 -2.83 -11.08
CA SER A 246 9.49 -3.32 -12.33
C SER A 246 10.88 -3.97 -12.15
N GLY A 247 11.18 -4.96 -12.98
CA GLY A 247 12.51 -5.58 -13.14
C GLY A 247 13.59 -4.63 -13.62
N ARG A 248 13.18 -3.55 -14.30
CA ARG A 248 14.05 -2.46 -14.71
C ARG A 248 14.45 -1.60 -13.50
N PRO A 249 15.72 -1.15 -13.41
CA PRO A 249 16.09 -0.11 -12.46
C PRO A 249 15.21 1.13 -12.64
N LEU A 250 14.68 1.69 -11.54
CA LEU A 250 13.95 2.96 -11.59
C LEU A 250 14.81 4.05 -12.23
N ALA A 251 14.21 4.89 -13.08
CA ALA A 251 14.93 5.93 -13.80
C ALA A 251 15.12 7.21 -12.97
N ARG A 252 16.18 7.96 -13.27
CA ARG A 252 16.40 9.31 -12.72
C ARG A 252 15.38 10.29 -13.31
N GLY A 253 14.98 11.29 -12.54
CA GLY A 253 14.02 12.30 -12.98
C GLY A 253 12.58 11.80 -13.17
N ILE A 254 12.28 10.57 -12.77
CA ILE A 254 10.94 9.98 -12.88
C ILE A 254 10.39 9.67 -11.49
N ARG A 255 9.13 10.06 -11.28
CA ARG A 255 8.33 9.63 -10.13
C ARG A 255 7.51 8.41 -10.51
N TYR A 256 7.61 7.38 -9.70
CA TYR A 256 6.80 6.18 -9.79
C TYR A 256 5.69 6.24 -8.74
N GLN A 257 4.60 5.57 -9.04
CA GLN A 257 3.46 5.34 -8.16
C GLN A 257 3.31 3.84 -7.91
N VAL A 258 2.63 3.48 -6.83
CA VAL A 258 2.18 2.10 -6.59
C VAL A 258 0.94 1.87 -7.44
N SER A 259 0.95 0.83 -8.27
CA SER A 259 -0.14 0.55 -9.21
C SER A 259 -1.25 -0.29 -8.59
N ALA A 260 -2.43 -0.33 -9.23
CA ALA A 260 -3.49 -1.26 -8.84
C ALA A 260 -3.02 -2.72 -8.93
N LEU A 261 -2.15 -3.03 -9.89
CA LEU A 261 -1.53 -4.34 -10.03
C LEU A 261 -0.67 -4.69 -8.81
N ASP A 262 0.11 -3.74 -8.28
CA ASP A 262 0.91 -3.98 -7.07
C ASP A 262 0.03 -4.38 -5.88
N PHE A 263 -1.12 -3.70 -5.70
CA PHE A 263 -2.06 -4.02 -4.63
C PHE A 263 -2.78 -5.35 -4.85
N ALA A 264 -3.11 -5.70 -6.09
CA ALA A 264 -3.68 -7.00 -6.41
C ALA A 264 -2.69 -8.13 -6.09
N ILE A 265 -1.40 -7.94 -6.41
CA ILE A 265 -0.33 -8.87 -6.03
C ILE A 265 -0.19 -8.96 -4.50
N LEU A 266 -0.27 -7.83 -3.77
CA LEU A 266 -0.28 -7.83 -2.31
C LEU A 266 -1.44 -8.67 -1.76
N GLN A 267 -2.65 -8.52 -2.32
CA GLN A 267 -3.83 -9.28 -1.92
C GLN A 267 -3.64 -10.78 -2.12
N ASP A 268 -3.14 -11.19 -3.29
CA ASP A 268 -2.85 -12.59 -3.62
C ASP A 268 -1.78 -13.19 -2.71
N ALA A 269 -0.76 -12.38 -2.37
CA ALA A 269 0.26 -12.73 -1.37
C ALA A 269 -0.25 -12.62 0.08
N ARG A 270 -1.57 -12.48 0.26
CA ARG A 270 -2.33 -12.40 1.51
C ARG A 270 -2.06 -11.16 2.34
N VAL A 271 -1.32 -10.15 1.87
CA VAL A 271 -1.19 -8.90 2.61
C VAL A 271 -2.58 -8.25 2.74
N PRO A 272 -3.01 -7.84 3.94
CA PRO A 272 -4.29 -7.20 4.11
C PRO A 272 -4.34 -5.89 3.33
N VAL A 273 -5.16 -5.86 2.29
CA VAL A 273 -5.47 -4.65 1.52
C VAL A 273 -6.97 -4.38 1.53
N ILE A 274 -7.33 -3.11 1.50
CA ILE A 274 -8.64 -2.60 1.13
C ILE A 274 -8.50 -2.24 -0.34
N ILE A 275 -9.08 -3.03 -1.22
CA ILE A 275 -9.25 -2.58 -2.59
C ILE A 275 -10.48 -1.68 -2.60
N PRO A 276 -10.35 -0.38 -2.85
CA PRO A 276 -11.52 0.47 -2.97
C PRO A 276 -12.37 -0.09 -4.12
N CYS A 277 -13.62 -0.41 -3.80
CA CYS A 277 -14.61 -0.85 -4.76
C CYS A 277 -15.57 0.32 -5.00
N PRO A 278 -15.16 1.44 -5.62
CA PRO A 278 -16.08 2.57 -5.79
C PRO A 278 -17.32 2.15 -6.58
N TRP A 279 -17.19 1.12 -7.43
CA TRP A 279 -18.26 0.57 -8.25
C TRP A 279 -19.12 -0.52 -7.56
N ASP A 280 -18.74 -0.99 -6.37
CA ASP A 280 -19.57 -1.86 -5.52
C ASP A 280 -20.52 -0.96 -4.71
N LEU A 281 -21.56 -0.49 -5.40
CA LEU A 281 -22.54 0.46 -4.86
C LEU A 281 -23.42 -0.18 -3.77
N THR A 282 -23.50 -1.51 -3.75
CA THR A 282 -24.25 -2.28 -2.74
C THR A 282 -23.42 -2.71 -1.54
N HIS A 283 -22.09 -2.59 -1.62
CA HIS A 283 -21.09 -3.00 -0.62
C HIS A 283 -21.14 -4.50 -0.29
N ASP A 284 -21.42 -5.34 -1.28
CA ASP A 284 -21.49 -6.80 -1.10
C ASP A 284 -20.19 -7.53 -1.49
N GLY A 285 -19.20 -6.77 -2.00
CA GLY A 285 -17.90 -7.24 -2.40
C GLY A 285 -17.81 -7.69 -3.86
N PHE A 286 -18.88 -7.56 -4.63
CA PHE A 286 -18.91 -7.81 -6.07
C PHE A 286 -19.30 -6.53 -6.80
N ILE A 287 -19.03 -6.50 -8.11
CA ILE A 287 -19.61 -5.50 -9.00
C ILE A 287 -20.45 -6.28 -9.99
N ASP A 288 -21.76 -6.30 -9.77
CA ASP A 288 -22.69 -7.12 -10.53
C ASP A 288 -23.98 -6.38 -10.88
N ASP A 289 -24.99 -7.13 -11.36
CA ASP A 289 -26.28 -6.57 -11.81
C ASP A 289 -27.00 -5.79 -10.71
N HIS A 290 -26.72 -6.07 -9.42
CA HIS A 290 -27.24 -5.30 -8.30
C HIS A 290 -26.60 -3.91 -8.24
N ASP A 291 -25.29 -3.79 -8.40
CA ASP A 291 -24.62 -2.49 -8.47
C ASP A 291 -25.02 -1.72 -9.72
N PHE A 292 -25.19 -2.41 -10.85
CA PHE A 292 -25.68 -1.78 -12.07
C PHE A 292 -27.11 -1.24 -11.89
N ALA A 293 -27.97 -1.95 -11.15
CA ALA A 293 -29.31 -1.46 -10.83
C ALA A 293 -29.27 -0.22 -9.92
N VAL A 294 -28.29 -0.10 -9.02
CA VAL A 294 -28.08 1.12 -8.22
C VAL A 294 -27.53 2.25 -9.08
N PHE A 295 -26.56 1.96 -9.95
CA PHE A 295 -25.99 2.92 -10.88
C PHE A 295 -27.04 3.51 -11.81
N THR A 296 -27.87 2.67 -12.44
CA THR A 296 -28.93 3.13 -13.37
C THR A 296 -29.97 4.00 -12.68
N GLN A 297 -30.31 3.73 -11.42
CA GLN A 297 -31.18 4.61 -10.63
C GLN A 297 -30.57 5.99 -10.39
N ALA A 298 -29.27 6.06 -10.07
CA ALA A 298 -28.58 7.34 -9.90
C ALA A 298 -28.42 8.08 -11.23
N TYR A 299 -28.10 7.36 -12.30
CA TYR A 299 -28.01 7.87 -13.66
C TYR A 299 -29.33 8.50 -14.15
N ASP A 300 -30.47 7.86 -13.87
CA ASP A 300 -31.79 8.39 -14.20
C ASP A 300 -32.13 9.69 -13.44
N LEU A 301 -31.54 9.89 -12.24
CA LEU A 301 -31.68 11.12 -11.48
C LEU A 301 -30.79 12.25 -11.99
N TYR A 302 -29.64 11.91 -12.59
CA TYR A 302 -28.64 12.80 -13.20
C TYR A 302 -27.95 13.80 -12.25
N ASP A 303 -28.70 14.59 -11.46
CA ASP A 303 -28.15 15.65 -10.62
C ASP A 303 -27.93 15.16 -9.17
N CYS A 304 -26.69 15.25 -8.68
CA CYS A 304 -26.33 14.87 -7.32
C CYS A 304 -26.99 15.73 -6.22
N GLY A 305 -27.59 16.87 -6.58
CA GLY A 305 -28.36 17.73 -5.69
C GLY A 305 -29.82 17.29 -5.49
N GLU A 306 -30.30 16.31 -6.25
CA GLU A 306 -31.68 15.84 -6.15
C GLU A 306 -31.96 15.15 -4.82
N SER A 307 -33.14 15.43 -4.25
CA SER A 307 -33.51 14.91 -2.91
C SER A 307 -33.65 13.39 -2.84
N SER A 308 -33.85 12.74 -3.99
CA SER A 308 -33.91 11.29 -4.14
C SER A 308 -32.55 10.66 -4.43
N MET A 309 -31.50 11.45 -4.69
CA MET A 309 -30.15 10.93 -4.90
C MET A 309 -29.60 10.37 -3.57
N PRO A 310 -28.99 9.18 -3.56
CA PRO A 310 -28.30 8.67 -2.38
C PRO A 310 -27.26 9.65 -1.85
N SER A 311 -27.13 9.73 -0.53
CA SER A 311 -26.20 10.66 0.12
C SER A 311 -24.77 10.47 -0.38
N ALA A 312 -24.08 11.57 -0.65
CA ALA A 312 -22.73 11.63 -1.22
C ALA A 312 -22.61 11.21 -2.70
N CYS A 313 -23.73 10.98 -3.40
CA CYS A 313 -23.77 10.68 -4.83
C CYS A 313 -22.75 9.61 -5.24
N PRO A 314 -22.87 8.38 -4.71
CA PRO A 314 -21.83 7.36 -4.84
C PRO A 314 -21.55 6.92 -6.29
N SER A 315 -22.46 7.23 -7.23
CA SER A 315 -22.32 6.92 -8.65
C SER A 315 -21.69 8.05 -9.48
N ASP A 316 -21.40 9.21 -8.89
CA ASP A 316 -20.61 10.28 -9.53
C ASP A 316 -19.12 9.96 -9.34
N PHE A 317 -18.60 9.15 -10.26
CA PHE A 317 -17.24 8.63 -10.20
C PHE A 317 -16.19 9.65 -10.64
N ASN A 318 -16.57 10.59 -11.50
CA ASN A 318 -15.70 11.64 -11.98
C ASN A 318 -15.71 12.90 -11.08
N LYS A 319 -16.68 13.00 -10.16
CA LYS A 319 -16.89 14.05 -9.14
C LYS A 319 -17.28 15.41 -9.71
N ASP A 320 -18.04 15.45 -10.79
CA ASP A 320 -18.54 16.69 -11.41
C ASP A 320 -19.96 17.08 -10.95
N SER A 321 -20.49 16.37 -9.95
CA SER A 321 -21.82 16.54 -9.37
C SER A 321 -22.97 16.13 -10.28
N VAL A 322 -22.70 15.39 -11.35
CA VAL A 322 -23.71 14.68 -12.13
C VAL A 322 -23.37 13.20 -12.24
N VAL A 323 -24.37 12.37 -12.58
CA VAL A 323 -24.19 10.96 -12.91
C VAL A 323 -24.60 10.79 -14.35
N ASP A 324 -23.63 10.68 -15.25
CA ASP A 324 -23.88 10.68 -16.69
C ASP A 324 -23.02 9.65 -17.47
N ASP A 325 -23.00 9.76 -18.80
CA ASP A 325 -22.28 8.86 -19.69
C ASP A 325 -20.78 8.74 -19.32
N PHE A 326 -20.18 9.78 -18.75
CA PHE A 326 -18.79 9.72 -18.28
C PHE A 326 -18.63 8.81 -17.07
N ASP A 327 -19.58 8.84 -16.13
CA ASP A 327 -19.60 7.92 -15.00
C ASP A 327 -19.93 6.50 -15.43
N TYR A 328 -20.80 6.32 -16.43
CA TYR A 328 -21.09 5.00 -17.00
C TYR A 328 -19.85 4.36 -17.61
N VAL A 329 -19.04 5.13 -18.35
CA VAL A 329 -17.77 4.65 -18.89
C VAL A 329 -16.78 4.26 -17.79
N ILE A 330 -16.84 4.91 -16.62
CA ILE A 330 -16.02 4.56 -15.46
C ILE A 330 -16.59 3.32 -14.75
N PHE A 331 -17.90 3.25 -14.55
CA PHE A 331 -18.60 2.11 -13.92
C PHE A 331 -18.37 0.80 -14.67
N ILE A 332 -18.53 0.84 -16.01
CA ILE A 332 -18.48 -0.39 -16.82
C ILE A 332 -17.08 -1.00 -16.83
N GLN A 333 -16.03 -0.22 -16.53
CA GLN A 333 -14.68 -0.74 -16.35
C GLN A 333 -14.58 -1.67 -15.13
N GLY A 334 -15.26 -1.35 -14.03
CA GLY A 334 -15.34 -2.23 -12.86
C GLY A 334 -16.32 -3.39 -13.06
N TYR A 335 -17.49 -3.09 -13.64
CA TYR A 335 -18.57 -4.07 -13.84
C TYR A 335 -18.23 -5.18 -14.84
N GLU A 336 -17.57 -4.87 -15.97
CA GLU A 336 -17.12 -5.92 -16.91
C GLU A 336 -16.08 -6.86 -16.31
N GLN A 337 -15.38 -6.42 -15.26
CA GLN A 337 -14.31 -7.18 -14.63
C GLN A 337 -14.79 -7.97 -13.40
N PHE A 338 -15.98 -7.70 -12.87
CA PHE A 338 -16.50 -8.25 -11.60
C PHE A 338 -15.53 -8.11 -10.42
N ILE A 339 -14.65 -7.11 -10.45
CA ILE A 339 -13.59 -6.92 -9.45
C ILE A 339 -13.47 -5.47 -9.01
N CYS A 340 -13.26 -5.28 -7.72
CA CYS A 340 -12.74 -4.04 -7.18
C CYS A 340 -11.29 -3.86 -7.64
N LEU A 341 -10.90 -2.66 -8.08
CA LEU A 341 -9.50 -2.34 -8.43
C LEU A 341 -9.01 -1.05 -7.76
#